data_AF-A0A948DSX2-F1
#
_entry.id   AF-A0A948DSX2-F1
#
_cell.length_a   1.000
_cell.length_b   1.000
_cell.length_c   1.000
_cell.angle_alpha   90.00
_cell.angle_beta   90.00
_cell.angle_gamma   90.00
#
_symmetry.space_group_name_H-M   'P 1'
#
loop_
_entity.id
_entity.type
_entity.pdbx_description
1 polymer ?
#
loop_
_entity_poly.entity_id
_entity_poly.type
_entity_poly.pdbx_seq_one_letter_code
_entity_poly.pdbx_strand_id
1 'polypeptide(L)'
;RANIYAGAENDFTGGSSRTVKAVSEDDQQKLLELASEKVISEIDSKVKDQDPNLSSVVIGQLSYSKKEFSKEVGDEASTVELDLTGQVKVLLYSTAEIINQLSSQLIPKTNPGMDLLPDQISIAILAPKENEDAETYKTQANIKGLLIPVIDQDRYISQLKGKSVNKLKNILETIPGYESTKIIIKPNVPFLSNYIPLNKNRVSLEITTLR
;
A
#
# COMPACT_ATOMS: atom_id res chain seq x y z
N ARG A 1 41.94 -10.21 76.14
CA ARG A 1 41.23 -10.03 74.85
C ARG A 1 41.75 -8.74 74.24
N ALA A 2 42.43 -8.81 73.10
CA ALA A 2 42.95 -7.62 72.43
C ALA A 2 41.97 -7.22 71.32
N ASN A 3 41.53 -5.96 71.32
CA ASN A 3 40.70 -5.41 70.26
C ASN A 3 41.64 -4.76 69.23
N ILE A 4 41.59 -5.24 67.99
CA ILE A 4 42.33 -4.67 66.87
C ILE A 4 41.33 -3.85 66.05
N TYR A 5 41.68 -2.59 65.78
CA TYR A 5 40.92 -1.71 64.91
C TYR A 5 41.79 -1.36 63.70
N ALA A 6 41.24 -1.54 62.50
CA ALA A 6 41.84 -1.05 61.26
C ALA A 6 41.14 0.25 60.87
N GLY A 7 41.90 1.33 60.74
CA GLY A 7 41.45 2.62 60.21
C GLY A 7 42.07 2.85 58.84
N ALA A 8 41.26 3.30 57.88
CA ALA A 8 41.76 3.73 56.58
C ALA A 8 42.45 5.11 56.72
N GLU A 9 43.69 5.22 56.26
CA GLU A 9 44.48 6.46 56.35
C GLU A 9 44.14 7.49 55.26
N ASN A 10 43.43 7.11 54.19
CA ASN A 10 43.11 7.99 53.06
C ASN A 10 41.65 7.83 52.61
N ASP A 11 41.04 8.93 52.16
CA ASP A 11 39.76 8.91 51.47
C ASP A 11 39.89 8.10 50.16
N PHE A 12 38.90 7.26 49.83
CA PHE A 12 38.90 6.49 48.59
C PHE A 12 38.68 7.41 47.38
N THR A 13 39.73 8.04 46.85
CA THR A 13 39.66 8.98 45.70
C THR A 13 39.64 8.29 44.33
N GLY A 14 39.47 6.96 44.27
CA GLY A 14 39.59 6.17 43.04
C GLY A 14 38.31 6.01 42.21
N GLY A 15 37.18 6.58 42.65
CA GLY A 15 35.91 6.44 41.96
C GLY A 15 35.72 7.49 40.85
N SER A 16 35.84 7.07 39.58
CA SER A 16 35.39 7.88 38.44
C SER A 16 33.88 7.70 38.24
N SER A 17 33.09 8.72 38.57
CA SER A 17 31.66 8.75 38.21
C SER A 17 31.51 9.24 36.77
N ARG A 18 30.92 8.41 35.90
CA ARG A 18 30.60 8.77 34.51
C ARG A 18 29.20 8.29 34.16
N THR A 19 28.45 9.12 33.45
CA THR A 19 27.16 8.73 32.87
C THR A 19 27.41 7.93 31.60
N VAL A 20 26.85 6.73 31.53
CA VAL A 20 27.01 5.81 30.40
C VAL A 20 25.64 5.49 29.80
N LYS A 21 25.60 5.25 28.48
CA LYS A 21 24.39 4.73 27.83
C LYS A 21 24.40 3.22 27.99
N ALA A 22 23.31 2.67 28.50
CA ALA A 22 23.13 1.25 28.69
C ALA A 22 21.93 0.74 27.89
N VAL A 23 21.99 -0.52 27.47
CA VAL A 23 20.90 -1.18 26.75
C VAL A 23 19.74 -1.44 27.70
N SER A 24 18.54 -1.01 27.32
CA SER A 24 17.31 -1.33 28.06
C SER A 24 16.54 -2.50 27.43
N GLU A 25 15.65 -3.12 28.22
CA GLU A 25 14.70 -4.12 27.71
C GLU A 25 13.81 -3.53 26.61
N ASP A 26 13.37 -2.29 26.77
CA ASP A 26 12.57 -1.56 25.78
C ASP A 26 13.30 -1.42 24.45
N ASP A 27 14.63 -1.21 24.46
CA ASP A 27 15.42 -1.09 23.24
C ASP A 27 15.48 -2.43 22.49
N GLN A 28 15.72 -3.53 23.22
CA GLN A 28 15.72 -4.87 22.61
C GLN A 28 14.33 -5.26 22.07
N GLN A 29 13.26 -4.91 22.79
CA GLN A 29 11.89 -5.18 22.37
C GLN A 29 11.53 -4.39 21.10
N LYS A 30 11.84 -3.09 21.05
CA LYS A 30 11.63 -2.26 19.85
C LYS A 30 12.43 -2.79 18.66
N LEU A 31 13.67 -3.23 18.88
CA LEU A 31 14.50 -3.79 17.83
C LEU A 31 13.90 -5.10 17.27
N LEU A 32 13.33 -5.93 18.13
CA LEU A 32 12.64 -7.16 17.71
C LEU A 32 11.36 -6.86 16.92
N GLU A 33 10.56 -5.88 17.35
CA GLU A 33 9.35 -5.45 16.63
C GLU A 33 9.70 -4.93 15.23
N LEU A 34 10.67 -4.02 15.15
CA LEU A 34 11.17 -3.49 13.87
C LEU A 34 11.72 -4.59 12.95
N ALA A 35 12.48 -5.54 13.51
CA ALA A 35 12.98 -6.67 12.74
C ALA A 35 11.84 -7.56 12.22
N SER A 36 10.82 -7.81 13.04
CA SER A 36 9.66 -8.61 12.66
C SER A 36 8.83 -7.94 11.56
N GLU A 37 8.59 -6.63 11.68
CA GLU A 37 7.92 -5.83 10.64
C GLU A 37 8.71 -5.86 9.33
N LYS A 38 10.05 -5.73 9.42
CA LYS A 38 10.92 -5.80 8.24
C LYS A 38 10.83 -7.16 7.55
N VAL A 39 10.87 -8.26 8.29
CA VAL A 39 10.68 -9.62 7.75
C VAL A 39 9.36 -9.74 6.98
N ILE A 40 8.26 -9.24 7.55
CA ILE A 40 6.94 -9.26 6.90
C ILE A 40 6.95 -8.43 5.62
N SER A 41 7.54 -7.23 5.65
CA SER A 41 7.64 -6.35 4.48
C SER A 41 8.48 -6.96 3.35
N GLU A 42 9.56 -7.67 3.68
CA GLU A 42 10.41 -8.36 2.71
C GLU A 42 9.70 -9.57 2.10
N ILE A 43 8.88 -10.29 2.86
CA ILE A 43 8.04 -11.37 2.33
C ILE A 43 7.07 -10.80 1.29
N ASP A 44 6.36 -9.72 1.64
CA ASP A 44 5.40 -9.11 0.71
C ASP A 44 6.07 -8.57 -0.56
N SER A 45 7.26 -7.97 -0.44
CA SER A 45 8.06 -7.54 -1.58
C SER A 45 8.45 -8.73 -2.47
N LYS A 46 8.96 -9.83 -1.89
CA LYS A 46 9.36 -11.01 -2.66
C LYS A 46 8.18 -11.68 -3.37
N VAL A 47 6.99 -11.67 -2.75
CA VAL A 47 5.76 -12.18 -3.37
C VAL A 47 5.40 -11.33 -4.58
N LYS A 48 5.45 -10.00 -4.46
CA LYS A 48 5.18 -9.06 -5.56
C LYS A 48 6.22 -9.13 -6.68
N ASP A 49 7.47 -9.42 -6.35
CA ASP A 49 8.53 -9.63 -7.35
C ASP A 49 8.29 -10.89 -8.19
N GLN A 50 7.63 -11.91 -7.62
CA GLN A 50 7.25 -13.13 -8.35
C GLN A 50 6.02 -12.91 -9.23
N ASP A 51 5.00 -12.25 -8.69
CA ASP A 51 3.81 -11.84 -9.43
C ASP A 51 3.30 -10.50 -8.86
N PRO A 52 3.31 -9.41 -9.66
CA PRO A 52 2.80 -8.12 -9.23
C PRO A 52 1.33 -8.13 -8.77
N ASN A 53 0.56 -9.14 -9.17
CA ASN A 53 -0.84 -9.29 -8.80
C ASN A 53 -1.02 -10.05 -7.48
N LEU A 54 0.02 -10.68 -6.95
CA LEU A 54 -0.05 -11.39 -5.68
C LEU A 54 0.28 -10.45 -4.51
N SER A 55 -0.34 -10.72 -3.37
CA SER A 55 0.00 -10.11 -2.10
C SER A 55 -0.13 -11.13 -0.99
N SER A 56 0.49 -10.84 0.14
CA SER A 56 0.54 -11.77 1.27
C SER A 56 -0.10 -11.18 2.52
N VAL A 57 -0.67 -12.06 3.35
CA VAL A 57 -1.08 -11.72 4.71
C VAL A 57 -0.56 -12.77 5.67
N VAL A 58 -0.01 -12.34 6.79
CA VAL A 58 0.53 -13.24 7.82
C VAL A 58 -0.60 -14.03 8.47
N ILE A 59 -0.42 -15.35 8.55
CA ILE A 59 -1.29 -16.28 9.26
C ILE A 59 -0.50 -16.95 10.38
N GLY A 60 -0.94 -16.77 11.63
CA GLY A 60 -0.25 -17.31 12.80
C GLY A 60 0.90 -16.43 13.32
N GLN A 61 1.73 -17.01 14.18
CA GLN A 61 2.84 -16.30 14.84
C GLN A 61 4.17 -16.55 14.15
N LEU A 62 5.05 -15.56 14.18
CA LEU A 62 6.43 -15.68 13.73
C LEU A 62 7.18 -16.61 14.68
N SER A 63 7.69 -17.72 14.16
CA SER A 63 8.52 -18.67 14.90
C SER A 63 9.99 -18.33 14.67
N TYR A 64 10.76 -18.18 15.75
CA TYR A 64 12.18 -17.84 15.66
C TYR A 64 13.03 -19.10 15.81
N SER A 65 13.90 -19.36 14.84
CA SER A 65 14.95 -20.38 14.95
C SER A 65 16.24 -19.80 15.51
N LYS A 66 16.49 -18.49 15.32
CA LYS A 66 17.62 -17.75 15.88
C LYS A 66 17.17 -16.37 16.33
N LYS A 67 17.55 -15.96 17.54
CA LYS A 67 17.31 -14.63 18.10
C LYS A 67 18.48 -14.29 19.03
N GLU A 68 19.48 -13.60 18.49
CA GLU A 68 20.72 -13.26 19.21
C GLU A 68 20.94 -11.74 19.18
N PHE A 69 20.99 -11.13 20.36
CA PHE A 69 21.38 -9.72 20.49
C PHE A 69 22.90 -9.61 20.68
N SER A 70 23.51 -8.57 20.12
CA SER A 70 24.95 -8.32 20.29
C SER A 70 25.34 -7.81 21.69
N LYS A 71 24.33 -7.42 22.50
CA LYS A 71 24.47 -6.84 23.83
C LYS A 71 23.34 -7.29 24.74
N GLU A 72 23.65 -7.53 26.00
CA GLU A 72 22.68 -7.87 27.03
C GLU A 72 22.09 -6.60 27.66
N VAL A 73 20.96 -6.75 28.36
CA VAL A 73 20.35 -5.64 29.10
C VAL A 73 21.30 -5.19 30.20
N GLY A 74 21.55 -3.88 30.27
CA GLY A 74 22.49 -3.29 31.22
C GLY A 74 23.92 -3.14 30.69
N ASP A 75 24.25 -3.71 29.52
CA ASP A 75 25.55 -3.48 28.89
C ASP A 75 25.71 -2.02 28.49
N GLU A 76 26.90 -1.46 28.77
CA GLU A 76 27.30 -0.15 28.26
C GLU A 76 27.53 -0.25 26.74
N ALA A 77 26.60 0.29 25.95
CA ALA A 77 26.68 0.30 24.50
C ALA A 77 25.89 1.47 23.90
N SER A 78 26.40 2.01 22.78
CA SER A 78 25.71 3.02 21.98
C SER A 78 24.79 2.43 20.91
N THR A 79 25.01 1.17 20.55
CA THR A 79 24.37 0.45 19.44
C THR A 79 24.17 -1.01 19.82
N VAL A 80 23.02 -1.55 19.43
CA VAL A 80 22.63 -2.95 19.63
C VAL A 80 22.24 -3.52 18.28
N GLU A 81 22.74 -4.72 18.00
CA GLU A 81 22.43 -5.48 16.79
C GLU A 81 21.62 -6.71 17.17
N LEU A 82 20.77 -7.17 16.24
CA LEU A 82 19.94 -8.35 16.39
C LEU A 82 20.12 -9.25 15.16
N ASP A 83 20.62 -10.46 15.38
CA ASP A 83 20.61 -11.54 14.41
C ASP A 83 19.36 -12.40 14.62
N LEU A 84 18.43 -12.30 13.67
CA LEU A 84 17.11 -12.92 13.73
C LEU A 84 16.90 -13.84 12.52
N THR A 85 16.69 -15.12 12.80
CA THR A 85 16.21 -16.09 11.80
C THR A 85 14.87 -16.64 12.26
N GLY A 86 13.90 -16.68 11.37
CA GLY A 86 12.57 -17.18 11.69
C GLY A 86 11.78 -17.62 10.47
N GLN A 87 10.60 -18.17 10.74
CA GLN A 87 9.64 -18.64 9.76
C GLN A 87 8.24 -18.19 10.18
N VAL A 88 7.45 -17.77 9.20
CA VAL A 88 6.04 -17.40 9.39
C VAL A 88 5.23 -17.97 8.25
N LYS A 89 4.02 -18.42 8.56
CA LYS A 89 3.07 -18.84 7.53
C LYS A 89 2.39 -17.60 6.97
N VAL A 90 2.23 -17.56 5.65
CA VAL A 90 1.50 -16.48 4.97
C VAL A 90 0.44 -17.07 4.06
N LEU A 91 -0.68 -16.37 3.96
CA LEU A 91 -1.71 -16.62 2.98
C LEU A 91 -1.46 -15.72 1.77
N LEU A 92 -1.32 -16.33 0.61
CA LEU A 92 -1.18 -15.62 -0.66
C LEU A 92 -2.56 -15.41 -1.28
N TYR A 93 -2.78 -14.24 -1.86
CA TYR A 93 -4.03 -13.92 -2.55
C TYR A 93 -3.77 -13.05 -3.78
N SER A 94 -4.64 -13.20 -4.78
CA SER A 94 -4.62 -12.40 -6.01
C SER A 94 -5.41 -11.11 -5.83
N THR A 95 -4.71 -9.99 -5.83
CA THR A 95 -5.32 -8.65 -5.83
C THR A 95 -6.13 -8.43 -7.10
N ALA A 96 -5.64 -8.89 -8.25
CA ALA A 96 -6.34 -8.79 -9.53
C ALA A 96 -7.67 -9.55 -9.53
N GLU A 97 -7.73 -10.75 -8.93
CA GLU A 97 -8.97 -11.51 -8.83
C GLU A 97 -10.00 -10.79 -7.96
N ILE A 98 -9.57 -10.25 -6.80
CA ILE A 98 -10.44 -9.45 -5.93
C ILE A 98 -10.99 -8.25 -6.71
N ILE A 99 -10.12 -7.49 -7.39
CA ILE A 99 -10.52 -6.32 -8.18
C ILE A 99 -11.51 -6.72 -9.30
N ASN A 100 -11.24 -7.80 -10.01
CA ASN A 100 -12.12 -8.30 -11.07
C ASN A 100 -13.49 -8.71 -10.54
N GLN A 101 -13.56 -9.36 -9.38
CA GLN A 101 -14.83 -9.72 -8.74
C GLN A 101 -15.62 -8.48 -8.30
N LEU A 102 -14.96 -7.48 -7.72
CA LEU A 102 -15.60 -6.21 -7.36
C LEU A 102 -16.18 -5.51 -8.58
N SER A 103 -15.39 -5.39 -9.64
CA SER A 103 -15.72 -4.67 -10.88
C SER A 103 -16.82 -5.37 -11.68
N SER A 104 -16.85 -6.70 -11.69
CA SER A 104 -17.85 -7.48 -12.43
C SER A 104 -19.16 -7.70 -11.67
N GLN A 105 -19.14 -7.73 -10.33
CA GLN A 105 -20.31 -8.16 -9.55
C GLN A 105 -20.86 -7.12 -8.59
N LEU A 106 -20.00 -6.38 -7.87
CA LEU A 106 -20.43 -5.51 -6.77
C LEU A 106 -20.67 -4.07 -7.23
N ILE A 107 -19.74 -3.52 -8.01
CA ILE A 107 -19.81 -2.13 -8.48
C ILE A 107 -21.01 -1.93 -9.41
N PRO A 108 -21.29 -2.79 -10.42
CA PRO A 108 -22.44 -2.58 -11.29
C PRO A 108 -23.79 -2.57 -10.56
N LYS A 109 -23.88 -3.24 -9.40
CA LYS A 109 -25.09 -3.31 -8.57
C LYS A 109 -25.26 -2.10 -7.65
N THR A 110 -24.16 -1.52 -7.17
CA THR A 110 -24.17 -0.43 -6.19
C THR A 110 -23.98 0.95 -6.83
N ASN A 111 -23.22 1.00 -7.91
CA ASN A 111 -22.73 2.19 -8.59
C ASN A 111 -22.71 1.96 -10.11
N PRO A 112 -23.88 1.87 -10.76
CA PRO A 112 -23.96 1.53 -12.19
C PRO A 112 -23.25 2.58 -13.05
N GLY A 113 -22.47 2.10 -14.04
CA GLY A 113 -21.71 2.96 -14.95
C GLY A 113 -20.41 3.52 -14.38
N MET A 114 -19.98 3.06 -13.20
CA MET A 114 -18.67 3.36 -12.62
C MET A 114 -17.81 2.09 -12.54
N ASP A 115 -16.50 2.26 -12.43
CA ASP A 115 -15.51 1.20 -12.24
C ASP A 115 -14.33 1.67 -11.37
N LEU A 116 -13.53 0.75 -10.85
CA LEU A 116 -12.35 1.07 -10.05
C LEU A 116 -11.21 1.59 -10.92
N LEU A 117 -10.55 2.66 -10.47
CA LEU A 117 -9.30 3.12 -11.06
C LEU A 117 -8.15 2.20 -10.59
N PRO A 118 -7.50 1.40 -11.46
CA PRO A 118 -6.55 0.36 -11.05
C PRO A 118 -5.40 0.85 -10.17
N ASP A 119 -4.88 2.05 -10.45
CA ASP A 119 -3.70 2.60 -9.77
C ASP A 119 -4.00 3.25 -8.42
N GLN A 120 -5.28 3.29 -8.00
CA GLN A 120 -5.71 3.91 -6.74
C GLN A 120 -6.56 2.93 -5.92
N ILE A 121 -6.07 1.71 -5.76
CA ILE A 121 -6.73 0.67 -4.97
C ILE A 121 -5.80 0.21 -3.85
N SER A 122 -6.32 0.23 -2.63
CA SER A 122 -5.67 -0.32 -1.44
C SER A 122 -6.54 -1.45 -0.90
N ILE A 123 -5.95 -2.63 -0.75
CA ILE A 123 -6.61 -3.82 -0.19
C ILE A 123 -5.90 -4.17 1.12
N ALA A 124 -6.68 -4.28 2.19
CA ALA A 124 -6.20 -4.74 3.49
C ALA A 124 -7.01 -5.95 3.93
N ILE A 125 -6.34 -7.09 4.08
CA ILE A 125 -6.95 -8.33 4.56
C ILE A 125 -6.88 -8.37 6.09
N LEU A 126 -8.01 -8.66 6.74
CA LEU A 126 -8.20 -8.62 8.19
C LEU A 126 -8.52 -10.01 8.73
N ALA A 127 -7.80 -10.39 9.79
CA ALA A 127 -8.08 -11.55 10.63
C ALA A 127 -8.49 -12.81 9.86
N PRO A 128 -7.62 -13.34 8.96
CA PRO A 128 -7.86 -14.62 8.30
C PRO A 128 -8.08 -15.72 9.35
N LYS A 129 -9.19 -16.45 9.22
CA LYS A 129 -9.55 -17.61 10.05
C LYS A 129 -9.60 -18.85 9.19
N GLU A 130 -8.97 -19.91 9.65
CA GLU A 130 -9.06 -21.23 9.02
C GLU A 130 -10.49 -21.77 9.15
N ASN A 131 -11.01 -22.35 8.06
CA ASN A 131 -12.29 -23.06 8.09
C ASN A 131 -12.11 -24.50 8.61
N GLU A 132 -13.22 -25.19 8.88
CA GLU A 132 -13.24 -26.55 9.45
C GLU A 132 -12.52 -27.58 8.57
N ASP A 133 -12.49 -27.33 7.27
CA ASP A 133 -11.86 -28.12 6.21
C ASP A 133 -10.33 -27.93 6.12
N ALA A 134 -9.72 -27.03 6.90
CA ALA A 134 -8.28 -26.76 6.99
C ALA A 134 -7.56 -26.38 5.67
N GLU A 135 -8.28 -26.36 4.54
CA GLU A 135 -7.75 -25.99 3.22
C GLU A 135 -8.12 -24.56 2.82
N THR A 136 -9.12 -23.97 3.48
CA THR A 136 -9.65 -22.65 3.12
C THR A 136 -9.61 -21.68 4.30
N TYR A 137 -9.39 -20.40 3.98
CA TYR A 137 -9.39 -19.32 4.95
C TYR A 137 -10.55 -18.36 4.68
N LYS A 138 -11.32 -18.07 5.72
CA LYS A 138 -12.32 -17.02 5.74
C LYS A 138 -11.72 -15.75 6.29
N THR A 139 -11.83 -14.65 5.55
CA THR A 139 -11.27 -13.36 5.96
C THR A 139 -12.22 -12.22 5.63
N GLN A 140 -11.96 -11.06 6.23
CA GLN A 140 -12.62 -9.80 5.89
C GLN A 140 -11.62 -8.91 5.15
N ALA A 141 -11.99 -8.40 3.99
CA ALA A 141 -11.15 -7.45 3.24
C ALA A 141 -11.71 -6.04 3.38
N ASN A 142 -10.85 -5.09 3.73
CA ASN A 142 -11.14 -3.66 3.62
C ASN A 142 -10.51 -3.15 2.33
N ILE A 143 -11.35 -2.74 1.39
CA ILE A 143 -10.92 -2.24 0.09
C ILE A 143 -11.26 -0.77 -0.01
N LYS A 144 -10.25 0.05 -0.27
CA LYS A 144 -10.42 1.47 -0.55
C LYS A 144 -9.98 1.72 -1.98
N GLY A 145 -10.84 2.33 -2.78
CA GLY A 145 -10.50 2.68 -4.15
C GLY A 145 -11.32 3.85 -4.67
N LEU A 146 -10.77 4.53 -5.67
CA LEU A 146 -11.48 5.59 -6.38
C LEU A 146 -12.34 4.99 -7.49
N LEU A 147 -13.61 5.38 -7.54
CA LEU A 147 -14.53 5.01 -8.63
C LEU A 147 -14.51 6.10 -9.71
N ILE A 148 -14.42 5.67 -10.96
CA ILE A 148 -14.45 6.53 -12.14
C ILE A 148 -15.59 6.10 -13.08
N PRO A 149 -16.19 7.02 -13.84
CA PRO A 149 -17.21 6.66 -14.82
C PRO A 149 -16.59 5.80 -15.93
N VAL A 150 -17.28 4.73 -16.32
CA VAL A 150 -16.92 3.93 -17.49
C VAL A 150 -17.29 4.71 -18.73
N ILE A 151 -16.27 5.18 -19.47
CA ILE A 151 -16.46 5.96 -20.68
C ILE A 151 -16.13 5.08 -21.89
N ASP A 152 -17.18 4.66 -22.60
CA ASP A 152 -17.06 4.03 -23.91
C ASP A 152 -16.68 5.10 -24.95
N GLN A 153 -15.37 5.26 -25.15
CA GLN A 153 -14.82 6.27 -26.06
C GLN A 153 -15.40 6.14 -27.47
N ASP A 154 -15.58 4.92 -27.98
CA ASP A 154 -16.11 4.69 -29.33
C ASP A 154 -17.56 5.14 -29.45
N ARG A 155 -18.38 4.89 -28.42
CA ARG A 155 -19.75 5.39 -28.34
C ARG A 155 -19.78 6.91 -28.30
N TYR A 156 -18.96 7.55 -27.47
CA TYR A 156 -18.89 9.00 -27.39
C TYR A 156 -18.40 9.62 -28.71
N ILE A 157 -17.32 9.11 -29.32
CA ILE A 157 -16.84 9.56 -30.64
C ILE A 157 -17.95 9.44 -31.70
N SER A 158 -18.74 8.36 -31.64
CA SER A 158 -19.87 8.15 -32.55
C SER A 158 -21.01 9.15 -32.37
N GLN A 159 -21.24 9.63 -31.15
CA GLN A 159 -22.24 10.66 -30.85
C GLN A 159 -21.75 12.08 -31.19
N LEU A 160 -20.44 12.31 -31.07
CA LEU A 160 -19.80 13.60 -31.25
C LEU A 160 -19.48 13.93 -32.72
N LYS A 161 -19.27 12.93 -33.58
CA LYS A 161 -18.93 13.14 -35.00
C LYS A 161 -19.95 14.06 -35.71
N GLY A 162 -19.45 15.04 -36.46
CA GLY A 162 -20.29 16.00 -37.18
C GLY A 162 -21.12 16.95 -36.31
N LYS A 163 -21.00 16.89 -34.98
CA LYS A 163 -21.62 17.87 -34.07
C LYS A 163 -20.76 19.13 -34.00
N SER A 164 -21.40 20.24 -33.65
CA SER A 164 -20.68 21.48 -33.37
C SER A 164 -19.99 21.40 -32.01
N VAL A 165 -18.92 22.17 -31.84
CA VAL A 165 -18.18 22.32 -30.58
C VAL A 165 -19.12 22.67 -29.41
N ASN A 166 -20.12 23.54 -29.63
CA ASN A 166 -21.10 23.89 -28.60
C ASN A 166 -21.97 22.70 -28.18
N LYS A 167 -22.41 21.86 -29.13
CA LYS A 167 -23.21 20.66 -28.81
C LYS A 167 -22.37 19.59 -28.13
N LEU A 168 -21.08 19.51 -28.46
CA LEU A 168 -20.16 18.58 -27.82
C LEU A 168 -20.04 18.89 -26.33
N LYS A 169 -19.92 20.17 -25.94
CA LYS A 169 -19.85 20.55 -24.52
C LYS A 169 -21.06 20.04 -23.73
N ASN A 170 -22.27 20.26 -24.24
CA ASN A 170 -23.50 19.79 -23.61
C ASN A 170 -23.56 18.26 -23.47
N ILE A 171 -22.98 17.50 -24.40
CA ILE A 171 -22.92 16.04 -24.32
C ILE A 171 -21.92 15.60 -23.24
N LEU A 172 -20.73 16.22 -23.20
CA LEU A 172 -19.70 15.86 -22.24
C LEU A 172 -20.05 16.26 -20.80
N GLU A 173 -20.81 17.35 -20.62
CA GLU A 173 -21.34 17.77 -19.31
C GLU A 173 -22.29 16.74 -18.67
N THR A 174 -22.81 15.77 -19.44
CA THR A 174 -23.63 14.67 -18.89
C THR A 174 -22.82 13.54 -18.26
N ILE A 175 -21.50 13.54 -18.44
CA ILE A 175 -20.62 12.54 -17.86
C ILE A 175 -20.48 12.83 -16.36
N PRO A 176 -20.75 11.85 -15.46
CA PRO A 176 -20.54 12.03 -14.04
C PRO A 176 -19.09 12.42 -13.74
N GLY A 177 -18.87 13.47 -12.93
CA GLY A 177 -17.53 13.97 -12.62
C GLY A 177 -16.89 14.85 -13.72
N TYR A 178 -17.68 15.33 -14.68
CA TYR A 178 -17.22 16.30 -15.66
C TYR A 178 -16.82 17.64 -15.02
N GLU A 179 -15.59 18.07 -15.21
CA GLU A 179 -15.14 19.42 -14.83
C GLU A 179 -14.89 20.32 -16.04
N SER A 180 -14.08 19.87 -16.99
CA SER A 180 -13.72 20.66 -18.16
C SER A 180 -13.35 19.80 -19.37
N THR A 181 -13.44 20.39 -20.56
CA THR A 181 -12.94 19.79 -21.80
C THR A 181 -11.96 20.75 -22.45
N LYS A 182 -10.81 20.22 -22.90
CA LYS A 182 -9.92 20.91 -23.82
C LYS A 182 -10.12 20.36 -25.24
N ILE A 183 -10.51 21.24 -26.16
CA ILE A 183 -10.78 20.86 -27.55
C ILE A 183 -9.67 21.41 -28.43
N ILE A 184 -9.00 20.53 -29.18
CA ILE A 184 -7.92 20.89 -30.09
C ILE A 184 -8.32 20.39 -31.48
N ILE A 185 -8.56 21.31 -32.42
CA ILE A 185 -8.93 20.99 -33.81
C ILE A 185 -7.78 21.41 -34.72
N LYS A 186 -7.27 20.46 -35.51
CA LYS A 186 -6.18 20.68 -36.47
C LYS A 186 -6.51 20.01 -37.81
N PRO A 187 -6.30 20.68 -38.96
CA PRO A 187 -5.92 22.08 -39.13
C PRO A 187 -7.08 23.05 -38.82
N ASN A 188 -6.76 24.29 -38.46
CA ASN A 188 -7.77 25.33 -38.19
C ASN A 188 -8.26 25.95 -39.51
N VAL A 189 -9.30 25.35 -40.11
CA VAL A 189 -9.94 25.82 -41.35
C VAL A 189 -11.11 26.74 -41.00
N PRO A 190 -11.26 27.91 -41.65
CA PRO A 190 -12.42 28.78 -41.45
C PRO A 190 -13.74 28.03 -41.68
N PHE A 191 -14.75 28.30 -40.85
CA PHE A 191 -16.09 27.69 -40.83
C PHE A 191 -16.17 26.19 -40.44
N LEU A 192 -15.18 25.36 -40.81
CA LEU A 192 -15.18 23.93 -40.51
C LEU A 192 -14.65 23.61 -39.10
N SER A 193 -13.82 24.48 -38.52
CA SER A 193 -13.24 24.27 -37.18
C SER A 193 -14.26 24.37 -36.02
N ASN A 194 -15.51 24.73 -36.32
CA ASN A 194 -16.59 24.70 -35.35
C ASN A 194 -17.29 23.34 -35.26
N TYR A 195 -16.88 22.35 -36.08
CA TYR A 195 -17.48 21.03 -36.17
C TYR A 195 -16.43 19.93 -35.98
N ILE A 196 -16.86 18.82 -35.36
CA ILE A 196 -16.03 17.64 -35.21
C ILE A 196 -15.97 16.86 -36.54
N PRO A 197 -14.78 16.40 -36.98
CA PRO A 197 -14.65 15.60 -38.19
C PRO A 197 -15.61 14.41 -38.22
N LEU A 198 -16.18 14.13 -39.40
CA LEU A 198 -17.08 12.99 -39.61
C LEU A 198 -16.36 11.63 -39.51
N ASN A 199 -15.06 11.62 -39.80
CA ASN A 199 -14.23 10.42 -39.73
C ASN A 199 -13.77 10.17 -38.30
N LYS A 200 -14.21 9.06 -37.69
CA LYS A 200 -13.88 8.67 -36.32
C LYS A 200 -12.37 8.55 -36.10
N ASN A 201 -11.63 8.08 -37.11
CA ASN A 201 -10.18 7.90 -37.03
C ASN A 201 -9.41 9.23 -36.94
N ARG A 202 -10.09 10.37 -37.03
CA ARG A 202 -9.54 11.72 -36.87
C ARG A 202 -9.95 12.37 -35.54
N VAL A 203 -10.52 11.60 -34.61
CA VAL A 203 -10.94 12.06 -33.29
C VAL A 203 -10.24 11.19 -32.25
N SER A 204 -9.52 11.82 -31.33
CA SER A 204 -8.93 11.16 -30.14
C SER A 204 -9.59 11.74 -28.91
N LEU A 205 -10.00 10.88 -27.98
CA LEU A 205 -10.58 11.27 -26.70
C LEU A 205 -9.65 10.75 -25.59
N GLU A 206 -9.06 11.68 -24.85
CA GLU A 206 -8.24 11.38 -23.68
C GLU A 206 -8.97 11.84 -22.43
N ILE A 207 -8.98 10.98 -21.42
CA ILE A 207 -9.59 11.27 -20.12
C ILE A 207 -8.46 11.47 -19.13
N THR A 208 -8.49 12.59 -18.42
CA THR A 208 -7.50 12.90 -17.38
C THR A 208 -8.25 13.31 -16.13
N THR A 209 -7.84 12.75 -15.01
CA THR A 209 -8.32 13.18 -13.69
C THR A 209 -7.43 14.31 -13.19
N LEU A 210 -8.04 15.36 -12.65
CA LEU A 210 -7.30 16.39 -11.93
C LEU A 210 -6.88 15.78 -10.58
N ARG A 211 -5.57 15.84 -10.30
CA ARG A 211 -4.98 15.39 -9.03
C ARG A 211 -5.18 16.43 -7.95
#